data_AF-A0A378PYE2-F1
#
_entry.id   AF-A0A378PYE2-F1
#
_cell.length_a   1.000
_cell.length_b   1.000
_cell.length_c   1.000
_cell.angle_alpha   90.00
_cell.angle_beta   90.00
_cell.angle_gamma   90.00
#
_symmetry.space_group_name_H-M   'P 1'
#
loop_
_entity.id
_entity.type
_entity.pdbx_description
1 polymer ?
#
loop_
_entity_poly.entity_id
_entity_poly.type
_entity_poly.pdbx_seq_one_letter_code
_entity_poly.pdbx_strand_id
1 'polypeptide(L)'
;MNRLNRIKSLPCVQCHAPPPSDPCHANWAEMGKGMGKKADDEYTIPLCRKCHQELDTYQGRNRERAKAWFLRKLEFVNSVLNEQDNPTENLF
;
A
#
# COMPACT_ATOMS: atom_id res chain seq x y z
N MET A 1 -16.17 -4.64 4.54
CA MET A 1 -15.14 -5.28 3.68
C MET A 1 -13.80 -5.25 4.41
N ASN A 2 -13.02 -6.33 4.45
CA ASN A 2 -11.71 -6.30 5.13
C ASN A 2 -10.72 -5.37 4.37
N ARG A 3 -9.69 -4.87 5.08
CA ARG A 3 -8.71 -3.94 4.51
C ARG A 3 -8.06 -4.46 3.23
N LEU A 4 -7.60 -5.71 3.20
CA LEU A 4 -6.94 -6.29 2.02
C LEU A 4 -7.86 -6.32 0.79
N ASN A 5 -9.15 -6.59 0.97
CA ASN A 5 -10.11 -6.54 -0.14
C ASN A 5 -10.31 -5.11 -0.66
N ARG A 6 -10.31 -4.11 0.22
CA ARG A 6 -10.33 -2.68 -0.17
C ARG A 6 -9.08 -2.30 -0.95
N ILE A 7 -7.91 -2.75 -0.50
CA ILE A 7 -6.64 -2.55 -1.22
C ILE A 7 -6.71 -3.16 -2.62
N LYS A 8 -7.22 -4.39 -2.77
CA LYS A 8 -7.36 -5.05 -4.08
C LYS A 8 -8.24 -4.28 -5.06
N SER A 9 -9.26 -3.57 -4.56
CA SER A 9 -10.15 -2.75 -5.39
C SER A 9 -9.57 -1.39 -5.80
N LEU A 10 -8.42 -0.97 -5.24
CA LEU A 10 -7.78 0.29 -5.60
C LEU A 10 -6.80 0.10 -6.78
N PRO A 11 -6.63 1.12 -7.63
CA PRO A 11 -5.60 1.10 -8.67
C PRO A 11 -4.21 1.12 -8.05
N CYS A 12 -3.20 0.70 -8.83
CA CYS A 12 -1.82 0.72 -8.40
C CYS A 12 -1.38 2.15 -8.01
N VAL A 13 -0.92 2.35 -6.77
CA VAL A 13 -0.55 3.69 -6.27
C VAL A 13 0.75 4.25 -6.88
N GLN A 14 1.45 3.43 -7.67
CA GLN A 14 2.69 3.80 -8.37
C GLN A 14 2.45 4.13 -9.85
N CYS A 15 1.72 3.29 -10.58
CA CYS A 15 1.56 3.41 -12.04
C CYS A 15 0.11 3.55 -12.50
N HIS A 16 -0.85 3.56 -11.58
CA HIS A 16 -2.29 3.71 -11.84
C HIS A 16 -2.90 2.62 -12.72
N ALA A 17 -2.22 1.48 -12.89
CA ALA A 17 -2.81 0.30 -13.49
C ALA A 17 -4.16 -0.01 -12.80
N PRO A 18 -5.20 -0.39 -13.57
CA PRO A 18 -6.51 -0.64 -13.01
C PRO A 18 -6.47 -1.84 -12.05
N PRO A 19 -7.43 -1.94 -11.11
CA PRO A 19 -7.60 -3.13 -10.28
C PRO A 19 -7.72 -4.43 -11.11
N PRO A 20 -7.37 -5.60 -10.54
CA PRO A 20 -7.00 -5.79 -9.14
C PRO A 20 -5.52 -5.47 -8.86
N SER A 21 -5.28 -4.76 -7.75
CA SER A 21 -3.94 -4.61 -7.18
C SER A 21 -3.62 -5.75 -6.19
N ASP A 22 -2.35 -6.10 -6.06
CA ASP A 22 -1.87 -6.95 -4.98
C ASP A 22 -1.73 -6.11 -3.70
N PRO A 23 -2.14 -6.64 -2.53
CA PRO A 23 -1.83 -6.02 -1.24
C PRO A 23 -0.34 -6.14 -0.96
N CYS A 24 0.39 -5.02 -1.06
CA CYS A 24 1.82 -4.95 -0.76
C CYS A 24 2.01 -4.55 0.70
N HIS A 25 2.39 -5.51 1.53
CA HIS A 25 2.72 -5.33 2.94
C HIS A 25 4.08 -4.63 3.10
N ALA A 26 4.24 -3.86 4.17
CA ALA A 26 5.51 -3.27 4.52
C ALA A 26 6.64 -4.29 4.71
N ASN A 27 7.85 -3.91 4.28
CA ASN A 27 9.03 -4.76 4.30
C ASN A 27 9.94 -4.57 5.53
N TRP A 28 9.52 -3.82 6.55
CA TRP A 28 10.35 -3.42 7.69
C TRP A 28 9.80 -3.97 9.03
N ALA A 29 10.71 -4.40 9.91
CA ALA A 29 10.37 -5.09 11.17
C ALA A 29 9.54 -4.23 12.15
N GLU A 30 9.76 -2.92 12.14
CA GLU A 30 9.01 -1.95 12.96
C GLU A 30 7.50 -1.93 12.65
N MET A 31 7.05 -2.46 11.51
CA MET A 31 5.65 -2.60 11.11
C MET A 31 5.12 -4.03 11.33
N GLY A 32 5.76 -4.79 12.22
CA GLY A 32 5.33 -6.14 12.59
C GLY A 32 5.79 -7.25 11.65
N LYS A 33 6.67 -6.97 10.68
CA LYS A 33 7.29 -8.00 9.82
C LYS A 33 8.27 -8.86 10.63
N GLY A 34 8.16 -10.19 10.49
CA GLY A 34 9.03 -11.15 11.16
C GLY A 34 9.53 -12.26 10.23
N MET A 35 10.22 -13.24 10.79
CA MET A 35 10.58 -14.47 10.06
C MET A 35 9.30 -15.27 9.75
N GLY A 36 8.92 -15.34 8.47
CA GLY A 36 7.70 -16.03 8.03
C GLY A 36 6.38 -15.28 8.30
N LYS A 37 6.43 -14.12 8.98
CA LYS A 37 5.27 -13.26 9.25
C LYS A 37 5.30 -12.02 8.35
N LYS A 38 4.20 -11.75 7.65
CA LYS A 38 3.95 -10.47 6.96
C LYS A 38 3.68 -9.35 7.98
N ALA A 39 4.02 -8.12 7.62
CA ALA A 39 3.62 -6.95 8.40
C ALA A 39 2.09 -6.92 8.61
N ASP A 40 1.63 -6.17 9.61
CA ASP A 40 0.20 -6.09 9.90
C ASP A 40 -0.56 -5.44 8.73
N ASP A 41 -1.82 -5.84 8.52
CA ASP A 41 -2.58 -5.45 7.32
C ASP A 41 -2.75 -3.92 7.20
N GLU A 42 -2.70 -3.18 8.31
CA GLU A 42 -2.72 -1.71 8.32
C GLU A 42 -1.56 -1.08 7.55
N TYR A 43 -0.44 -1.78 7.40
CA TYR A 43 0.74 -1.35 6.65
C TYR A 43 0.75 -1.95 5.24
N THR A 44 -0.33 -1.71 4.49
CA THR A 44 -0.52 -2.26 3.14
C THR A 44 -0.92 -1.18 2.13
N ILE A 45 -0.31 -1.21 0.94
CA ILE A 45 -0.63 -0.33 -0.20
C ILE A 45 -1.04 -1.15 -1.46
N PRO A 46 -1.82 -0.58 -2.39
CA PRO A 46 -2.18 -1.26 -3.63
C PRO A 46 -1.08 -1.11 -4.69
N LEU A 47 -0.49 -2.22 -5.12
CA LEU A 47 0.45 -2.25 -6.25
C LEU A 47 0.06 -3.31 -7.27
N CYS A 48 0.26 -3.02 -8.56
CA CYS A 48 0.23 -4.06 -9.57
C CYS A 48 1.42 -5.02 -9.38
N ARG A 49 1.32 -6.25 -9.88
CA ARG A 49 2.35 -7.29 -9.72
C ARG A 49 3.76 -6.81 -10.05
N LYS A 50 3.92 -6.04 -11.13
CA LYS A 50 5.21 -5.48 -11.56
C LYS A 50 5.80 -4.52 -10.52
N CYS A 51 5.06 -3.49 -10.13
CA CYS A 51 5.54 -2.50 -9.16
C CYS A 51 5.74 -3.10 -7.75
N HIS A 52 4.93 -4.12 -7.38
CA HIS A 52 5.11 -4.86 -6.15
C HIS A 52 6.48 -5.58 -6.13
N GLN A 53 6.78 -6.33 -7.19
CA GLN A 53 8.06 -7.02 -7.32
C GLN A 53 9.25 -6.05 -7.33
N GLU A 54 9.15 -4.93 -8.05
CA GLU A 54 10.18 -3.89 -8.08
C GLU A 54 10.48 -3.35 -6.67
N LEU A 55 9.44 -3.14 -5.84
CA LEU A 55 9.62 -2.70 -4.46
C LEU A 55 10.27 -3.77 -3.59
N ASP A 56 9.79 -5.01 -3.64
CA ASP A 56 10.29 -6.12 -2.82
C ASP A 56 11.77 -6.42 -3.11
N THR A 57 12.18 -6.23 -4.36
CA THR A 57 13.55 -6.44 -4.83
C THR A 57 14.40 -5.17 -4.84
N TYR A 58 13.86 -4.04 -4.36
CA TYR A 58 14.54 -2.74 -4.32
C TYR A 58 15.11 -2.29 -5.68
N GLN A 59 14.39 -2.57 -6.77
CA GLN A 59 14.80 -2.15 -8.10
C GLN A 59 14.66 -0.63 -8.25
N GLY A 60 15.77 0.03 -8.62
CA GLY A 60 15.81 1.47 -8.87
C GLY A 60 15.79 2.36 -7.62
N ARG A 61 15.79 1.80 -6.40
CA ARG A 61 15.84 2.56 -5.13
C ARG A 61 16.63 1.80 -4.07
N ASN A 62 17.41 2.50 -3.25
CA ASN A 62 17.97 1.88 -2.04
C ASN A 62 16.86 1.67 -0.97
N ARG A 63 17.20 0.97 0.12
CA ARG A 63 16.23 0.56 1.14
C ARG A 63 15.59 1.75 1.84
N GLU A 64 16.37 2.79 2.09
CA GLU A 64 15.94 4.02 2.76
C GLU A 64 14.94 4.79 1.89
N ARG A 65 15.23 4.95 0.60
CA ARG A 65 14.33 5.61 -0.36
C ARG A 65 13.06 4.80 -0.59
N ALA A 66 13.16 3.46 -0.65
CA ALA A 66 12.00 2.59 -0.76
C ALA A 66 11.09 2.73 0.47
N LYS A 67 11.66 2.77 1.69
CA LYS A 67 10.92 3.00 2.93
C LYS A 67 10.22 4.34 2.96
N ALA A 68 10.94 5.41 2.67
CA ALA A 68 10.37 6.76 2.66
C ALA A 68 9.25 6.90 1.61
N TRP A 69 9.43 6.29 0.43
CA TRP A 69 8.38 6.26 -0.59
C TRP A 69 7.16 5.44 -0.13
N PHE A 70 7.37 4.27 0.46
CA PHE A 70 6.28 3.43 0.96
C PHE A 70 5.45 4.15 2.03
N LEU A 71 6.10 4.79 3.00
CA LEU A 71 5.43 5.55 4.05
C LEU A 71 4.53 6.66 3.50
N ARG A 72 5.01 7.44 2.53
CA ARG A 72 4.19 8.48 1.87
C ARG A 72 2.99 7.89 1.14
N LYS A 73 3.18 6.74 0.46
CA LYS A 73 2.08 6.06 -0.22
C LYS A 73 1.09 5.45 0.75
N LEU A 74 1.55 4.95 1.90
CA LEU A 74 0.72 4.41 2.95
C LEU A 74 -0.18 5.49 3.55
N GLU A 75 0.36 6.66 3.85
CA GLU A 75 -0.41 7.82 4.34
C GLU A 75 -1.53 8.20 3.36
N PHE A 76 -1.20 8.34 2.06
CA PHE A 76 -2.18 8.61 1.02
C PHE A 76 -3.25 7.51 0.89
N VAL A 77 -2.86 6.24 0.93
CA VAL A 77 -3.82 5.13 0.85
C VAL A 77 -4.73 5.13 2.06
N ASN A 78 -4.20 5.41 3.26
CA ASN A 78 -5.01 5.52 4.47
C ASN A 78 -6.01 6.67 4.39
N SER A 79 -5.66 7.81 3.78
CA SER A 79 -6.62 8.91 3.58
C SER A 79 -7.73 8.51 2.59
N VAL A 80 -7.39 7.82 1.50
CA VAL A 80 -8.39 7.29 0.54
C VAL A 80 -9.32 6.30 1.20
N LEU A 81 -8.79 5.40 2.03
CA LEU A 81 -9.61 4.44 2.77
C LEU A 81 -10.48 5.17 3.81
N ASN A 82 -9.95 6.15 4.53
CA ASN A 82 -10.74 6.92 5.48
C ASN A 82 -11.91 7.65 4.78
N GLU A 83 -11.69 8.24 3.60
CA GLU A 83 -12.74 8.91 2.83
C GLU A 83 -13.85 7.93 2.38
N GLN A 84 -13.51 6.68 2.08
CA GLN A 84 -14.51 5.66 1.76
C GLN A 84 -15.36 5.27 2.99
N ASP A 85 -14.78 5.33 4.19
CA ASP A 85 -15.48 4.98 5.44
C ASP A 85 -16.26 6.17 6.00
N ASN A 86 -15.73 7.38 5.82
CA ASN A 86 -16.25 8.65 6.31
C ASN A 86 -16.21 9.68 5.17
N PRO A 87 -17.12 9.55 4.18
CA PRO A 87 -17.16 10.49 3.07
C PRO A 87 -17.43 11.88 3.62
N THR A 88 -16.57 12.83 3.27
CA THR A 88 -16.82 14.24 3.53
C THR A 88 -18.13 14.62 2.86
N GLU A 89 -19.00 15.32 3.60
CA GLU A 89 -20.26 15.81 3.02
C GLU A 89 -19.92 16.64 1.78
N ASN A 90 -20.56 16.32 0.66
CA ASN A 90 -20.46 17.14 -0.52
C ASN A 90 -20.95 18.54 -0.15
N LEU A 91 -20.04 19.50 -0.16
CA LEU A 91 -20.34 20.92 0.02
C LEU A 91 -20.99 21.51 -1.23
N PHE A 92 -21.88 20.78 -1.91
CA PHE A 92 -22.68 21.25 -3.06
C PHE A 92 -23.97 20.45 -3.20
#